data_AF-A0A7L0CIB0-F1
#
_entry.id   AF-A0A7L0CIB0-F1
#
_cell.length_a   1.000
_cell.length_b   1.000
_cell.length_c   1.000
_cell.angle_alpha   90.00
_cell.angle_beta   90.00
_cell.angle_gamma   90.00
#
_symmetry.space_group_name_H-M   'P 1'
#
loop_
_entity.id
_entity.type
_entity.pdbx_description
1 polymer ?
#
loop_
_entity_poly.entity_id
_entity_poly.type
_entity_poly.pdbx_seq_one_letter_code
_entity_poly.pdbx_strand_id
1 'polypeptide(L)'
;FSPQSPAVGARGAGSSVVAIIGAEDEDFENDIEPNPDDQNSLFQSLELVRQHPAYLMAFLQHVVLQFDSCPVLCYLHVDMLRRMNPKEGKKQFLEFCHMFLDKAGLLRVPVPHQVQFELDRTRPELLSDDVQRRYLQEIQAFQEPEISRQLEDFRSKRLMGMTPGEQELTELESYRTRDHGIREAKEKQLAEVLLARLEEMHLSHPCPSASSAIFGAIVTYMKYLGVKTKLGDGKKSKSNFFRKKISGSKKADELQAKSRKGFSLPGAALWGRDAHS
;
A
#
# COMPACT_ATOMS: atom_id res chain seq x y z
N PHE A 1 -52.94 11.30 -57.20
CA PHE A 1 -51.64 10.98 -56.61
C PHE A 1 -51.76 11.10 -55.09
N SER A 2 -51.09 10.17 -54.42
CA SER A 2 -51.27 9.63 -53.07
C SER A 2 -51.32 10.61 -51.89
N PRO A 3 -51.85 10.18 -50.72
CA PRO A 3 -51.76 10.91 -49.47
C PRO A 3 -50.34 10.82 -48.90
N GLN A 4 -49.83 11.91 -48.31
CA GLN A 4 -48.59 11.86 -47.52
C GLN A 4 -48.90 11.47 -46.08
N SER A 5 -48.26 10.40 -45.64
CA SER A 5 -48.21 9.88 -44.28
C SER A 5 -47.59 10.88 -43.28
N PRO A 6 -47.97 10.85 -42.00
CA PRO A 6 -47.17 11.46 -40.94
C PRO A 6 -45.97 10.55 -40.63
N ALA A 7 -44.77 11.14 -40.62
CA ALA A 7 -43.57 10.45 -40.20
C ALA A 7 -43.60 10.24 -38.69
N VAL A 8 -43.59 8.96 -38.30
CA VAL A 8 -43.28 8.51 -36.94
C VAL A 8 -41.81 8.81 -36.68
N GLY A 9 -41.54 9.80 -35.83
CA GLY A 9 -40.23 10.14 -35.30
C GLY A 9 -40.04 9.52 -33.92
N ALA A 10 -39.03 8.67 -33.81
CA ALA A 10 -38.69 7.79 -32.71
C ALA A 10 -38.74 8.42 -31.30
N ARG A 11 -39.38 7.70 -30.37
CA ARG A 11 -39.13 7.81 -28.93
C ARG A 11 -37.71 7.31 -28.66
N GLY A 12 -36.77 8.23 -28.52
CA GLY A 12 -35.48 7.96 -27.87
C GLY A 12 -35.66 8.00 -26.36
N ALA A 13 -35.30 6.91 -25.69
CA ALA A 13 -35.35 6.80 -24.25
C ALA A 13 -34.29 7.71 -23.58
N GLY A 14 -34.70 8.42 -22.53
CA GLY A 14 -33.83 8.71 -21.38
C GLY A 14 -32.90 9.92 -21.46
N SER A 15 -33.44 11.11 -21.76
CA SER A 15 -32.94 12.31 -21.09
C SER A 15 -34.17 13.14 -20.74
N SER A 16 -34.45 13.27 -19.44
CA SER A 16 -35.47 14.22 -18.99
C SER A 16 -34.95 15.60 -19.33
N VAL A 17 -35.38 16.16 -20.46
CA VAL A 17 -35.21 17.57 -20.76
C VAL A 17 -35.70 18.33 -19.54
N VAL A 18 -34.79 19.04 -18.86
CA VAL A 18 -35.08 19.79 -17.64
C VAL A 18 -36.19 20.78 -17.98
N ALA A 19 -37.40 20.54 -17.49
CA ALA A 19 -38.59 21.28 -17.93
C ALA A 19 -38.70 22.68 -17.29
N ILE A 20 -37.81 22.99 -16.34
CA ILE A 20 -37.72 24.25 -15.62
C ILE A 20 -36.24 24.61 -15.57
N ILE A 21 -35.83 25.59 -16.37
CA ILE A 21 -34.44 26.07 -16.43
C ILE A 21 -34.16 26.86 -15.15
N GLY A 22 -33.22 26.38 -14.33
CA GLY A 22 -32.68 27.10 -13.20
C GLY A 22 -31.84 28.29 -13.66
N ALA A 23 -31.92 29.42 -12.95
CA ALA A 23 -31.18 30.63 -13.29
C ALA A 23 -29.65 30.48 -13.17
N GLU A 24 -29.17 29.38 -12.59
CA GLU A 24 -27.75 29.04 -12.40
C GLU A 24 -27.34 27.81 -13.23
N ASP A 25 -28.24 27.23 -14.05
CA ASP A 25 -27.96 25.99 -14.79
C ASP A 25 -26.77 26.12 -15.78
N GLU A 26 -26.54 27.32 -16.34
CA GLU A 26 -25.41 27.61 -17.24
C GLU A 26 -24.04 27.53 -16.52
N ASP A 27 -24.00 27.70 -15.19
CA ASP A 27 -22.77 27.64 -14.40
C ASP A 27 -22.41 26.21 -13.95
N PHE A 28 -23.35 25.26 -14.01
CA PHE A 28 -23.20 23.88 -13.51
C PHE A 28 -23.28 22.79 -14.60
N GLU A 29 -23.29 23.14 -15.89
CA GLU A 29 -23.42 22.15 -16.97
C GLU A 29 -22.37 21.02 -16.91
N ASN A 30 -21.17 21.30 -16.41
CA ASN A 30 -20.10 20.29 -16.26
C ASN A 30 -20.27 19.39 -15.02
N ASP A 31 -21.05 19.80 -14.02
CA ASP A 31 -21.25 19.08 -12.76
C ASP A 31 -22.50 18.18 -12.80
N ILE A 32 -23.36 18.35 -13.82
CA ILE A 32 -24.64 17.66 -13.95
C ILE A 32 -24.51 16.30 -14.63
N GLU A 33 -23.41 15.98 -15.32
CA GLU A 33 -23.26 14.65 -15.93
C GLU A 33 -23.15 13.55 -14.85
N PRO A 34 -24.18 12.71 -14.67
CA PRO A 34 -24.09 11.61 -13.71
C PRO A 34 -23.07 10.61 -14.23
N ASN A 35 -21.99 10.38 -13.48
CA ASN A 35 -20.97 9.40 -13.84
C ASN A 35 -21.63 7.98 -13.88
N PRO A 36 -21.80 7.35 -15.05
CA PRO A 36 -22.55 6.10 -15.18
C PRO A 36 -21.78 4.86 -14.68
N ASP A 37 -20.59 5.04 -14.09
CA ASP A 37 -19.63 3.97 -13.77
C ASP A 37 -19.69 3.44 -12.32
N ASP A 38 -20.83 3.55 -11.63
CA ASP A 38 -20.96 3.01 -10.25
C ASP A 38 -20.67 1.50 -10.17
N GLN A 39 -20.97 0.74 -11.24
CA GLN A 39 -20.69 -0.71 -11.32
C GLN A 39 -19.23 -1.06 -11.61
N ASN A 40 -18.41 -0.09 -12.03
CA ASN A 40 -16.98 -0.29 -12.31
C ASN A 40 -16.08 0.44 -11.31
N SER A 41 -16.64 0.88 -10.18
CA SER A 41 -15.91 1.56 -9.12
C SER A 41 -14.86 0.64 -8.47
N LEU A 42 -13.63 1.14 -8.29
CA LEU A 42 -12.58 0.43 -7.55
C LEU A 42 -12.97 0.16 -6.08
N PHE A 43 -13.96 0.90 -5.57
CA PHE A 43 -14.45 0.79 -4.20
C PHE A 43 -15.52 -0.31 -4.02
N GLN A 44 -15.71 -1.21 -4.98
CA GLN A 44 -16.65 -2.33 -4.83
C GLN A 44 -16.16 -3.38 -3.84
N SER A 45 -14.86 -3.64 -3.79
CA SER A 45 -14.26 -4.56 -2.83
C SER A 45 -12.87 -4.11 -2.40
N LEU A 46 -12.47 -4.53 -1.21
CA LEU A 46 -11.12 -4.25 -0.72
C LEU A 46 -10.06 -4.96 -1.59
N GLU A 47 -10.42 -6.04 -2.27
CA GLU A 47 -9.53 -6.76 -3.19
C GLU A 47 -9.09 -5.94 -4.40
N LEU A 48 -9.99 -5.08 -4.89
CA LEU A 48 -9.73 -4.15 -5.99
C LEU A 48 -8.92 -2.96 -5.47
N VAL A 49 -9.45 -2.23 -4.49
CA VAL A 49 -8.86 -0.96 -4.02
C VAL A 49 -7.47 -1.14 -3.40
N ARG A 50 -7.16 -2.30 -2.80
CA ARG A 50 -5.84 -2.53 -2.14
C ARG A 50 -4.65 -2.49 -3.10
N GLN A 51 -4.90 -2.65 -4.41
CA GLN A 51 -3.87 -2.57 -5.45
C GLN A 51 -3.59 -1.13 -5.89
N HIS A 52 -4.38 -0.19 -5.39
CA HIS A 52 -4.44 1.20 -5.84
C HIS A 52 -4.17 2.14 -4.65
N PRO A 53 -2.90 2.52 -4.40
CA PRO A 53 -2.51 3.16 -3.14
C PRO A 53 -3.20 4.52 -2.90
N ALA A 54 -3.49 5.31 -3.94
CA ALA A 54 -4.20 6.59 -3.75
C ALA A 54 -5.65 6.36 -3.33
N TYR A 55 -6.36 5.46 -4.04
CA TYR A 55 -7.74 5.09 -3.72
C TYR A 55 -7.83 4.44 -2.35
N LEU A 56 -6.89 3.56 -2.01
CA LEU A 56 -6.80 2.94 -0.69
C LEU A 56 -6.58 3.99 0.40
N MET A 57 -5.74 5.00 0.16
CA MET A 57 -5.50 6.07 1.13
C MET A 57 -6.75 6.94 1.36
N ALA A 58 -7.50 7.27 0.31
CA ALA A 58 -8.77 7.99 0.46
C ALA A 58 -9.77 7.18 1.32
N PHE A 59 -9.90 5.88 1.03
CA PHE A 59 -10.73 4.98 1.85
C PHE A 59 -10.23 4.86 3.29
N LEU A 60 -8.92 4.71 3.52
CA LEU A 60 -8.35 4.62 4.87
C LEU A 60 -8.53 5.91 5.66
N GLN A 61 -8.39 7.09 5.04
CA GLN A 61 -8.70 8.36 5.72
C GLN A 61 -10.16 8.40 6.18
N HIS A 62 -11.10 7.97 5.32
CA HIS A 62 -12.51 7.87 5.69
C HIS A 62 -12.73 6.92 6.87
N VAL A 63 -12.19 5.71 6.80
CA VAL A 63 -12.36 4.69 7.84
C VAL A 63 -11.76 5.14 9.16
N VAL A 64 -10.56 5.74 9.16
CA VAL A 64 -9.93 6.24 10.39
C VAL A 64 -10.74 7.36 11.04
N LEU A 65 -11.43 8.19 10.25
CA LEU A 65 -12.21 9.32 10.76
C LEU A 65 -13.64 8.95 11.17
N GLN A 66 -14.24 7.92 10.56
CA GLN A 66 -15.67 7.62 10.70
C GLN A 66 -15.96 6.26 11.35
N PHE A 67 -15.00 5.34 11.35
CA PHE A 67 -15.22 3.93 11.72
C PHE A 67 -14.10 3.37 12.59
N ASP A 68 -14.26 2.11 13.00
CA ASP A 68 -13.15 1.30 13.45
C ASP A 68 -12.30 0.85 12.24
N SER A 69 -11.04 1.26 12.22
CA SER A 69 -10.09 0.92 11.15
C SER A 69 -9.42 -0.44 11.34
N CYS A 70 -9.54 -1.06 12.51
CA CYS A 70 -8.85 -2.32 12.81
C CYS A 70 -9.23 -3.46 11.85
N PRO A 71 -10.51 -3.67 11.46
CA PRO A 71 -10.88 -4.72 10.49
C PRO A 71 -10.18 -4.55 9.13
N VAL A 72 -10.15 -3.34 8.58
CA VAL A 72 -9.49 -3.03 7.30
C VAL A 72 -7.98 -3.25 7.43
N LEU A 73 -7.36 -2.73 8.49
CA LEU A 73 -5.92 -2.88 8.71
C LEU A 73 -5.51 -4.34 8.92
N CYS A 74 -6.31 -5.11 9.64
CA CYS A 74 -6.11 -6.55 9.80
C CYS A 74 -6.12 -7.24 8.43
N TYR A 75 -7.14 -6.98 7.61
CA TYR A 75 -7.25 -7.57 6.27
C TYR A 75 -6.03 -7.25 5.39
N LEU A 76 -5.58 -6.00 5.37
CA LEU A 76 -4.42 -5.55 4.59
C LEU A 76 -3.11 -6.20 5.08
N HIS A 77 -2.92 -6.30 6.40
CA HIS A 77 -1.73 -6.95 6.96
C HIS A 77 -1.70 -8.45 6.67
N VAL A 78 -2.86 -9.12 6.65
CA VAL A 78 -2.92 -10.51 6.18
C VAL A 78 -2.52 -10.63 4.70
N ASP A 79 -3.00 -9.75 3.83
CA ASP A 79 -2.61 -9.76 2.42
C ASP A 79 -1.10 -9.58 2.24
N MET A 80 -0.50 -8.65 2.99
CA MET A 80 0.94 -8.45 3.02
C MET A 80 1.68 -9.72 3.47
N LEU A 81 1.27 -10.33 4.59
CA LEU A 81 1.86 -11.56 5.13
C LEU A 81 1.85 -12.72 4.13
N ARG A 82 0.74 -12.91 3.40
CA ARG A 82 0.60 -14.00 2.42
C ARG A 82 1.58 -13.91 1.26
N ARG A 83 2.11 -12.71 0.99
CA ARG A 83 3.07 -12.44 -0.08
C ARG A 83 4.53 -12.44 0.40
N MET A 84 4.77 -12.59 1.70
CA MET A 84 6.12 -12.69 2.26
C MET A 84 6.72 -14.08 2.06
N ASN A 85 8.06 -14.15 2.05
CA ASN A 85 8.76 -15.43 2.07
C ASN A 85 8.62 -16.12 3.44
N PRO A 86 8.79 -17.45 3.54
CA PRO A 86 8.58 -18.19 4.80
C PRO A 86 9.50 -17.76 5.95
N LYS A 87 10.72 -17.27 5.66
CA LYS A 87 11.68 -16.88 6.71
C LYS A 87 11.26 -15.59 7.40
N GLU A 88 10.85 -14.60 6.64
CA GLU A 88 10.38 -13.30 7.16
C GLU A 88 8.93 -13.38 7.64
N GLY A 89 8.12 -14.22 6.99
CA GLY A 89 6.71 -14.42 7.31
C GLY A 89 6.47 -14.90 8.74
N LYS A 90 7.30 -15.79 9.29
CA LYS A 90 7.13 -16.29 10.67
C LYS A 90 7.23 -15.19 11.73
N LYS A 91 8.23 -14.32 11.59
CA LYS A 91 8.40 -13.19 12.51
C LYS A 91 7.22 -12.22 12.40
N GLN A 92 6.82 -11.90 11.17
CA GLN A 92 5.74 -10.94 10.95
C GLN A 92 4.37 -11.51 11.33
N PHE A 93 4.17 -12.82 11.23
CA PHE A 93 2.97 -13.49 11.71
C PHE A 93 2.84 -13.38 13.23
N LEU A 94 3.95 -13.53 13.96
CA LEU A 94 3.95 -13.34 15.42
C LEU A 94 3.60 -11.89 15.79
N GLU A 95 4.20 -10.91 15.11
CA GLU A 95 3.88 -9.49 15.31
C GLU A 95 2.40 -9.19 15.01
N PHE A 96 1.87 -9.78 13.94
CA PHE A 96 0.47 -9.69 13.59
C PHE A 96 -0.44 -10.26 14.68
N CYS A 97 -0.10 -11.42 15.26
CA CYS A 97 -0.84 -11.99 16.37
C CYS A 97 -0.88 -11.03 17.57
N HIS A 98 0.26 -10.48 17.96
CA HIS A 98 0.35 -9.53 19.08
C HIS A 98 -0.43 -8.24 18.84
N MET A 99 -0.45 -7.75 17.60
CA MET A 99 -1.09 -6.48 17.27
C MET A 99 -2.61 -6.60 17.09
N PHE A 100 -3.08 -7.65 16.41
CA PHE A 100 -4.48 -7.78 15.97
C PHE A 100 -5.29 -8.87 16.69
N LEU A 101 -4.65 -9.89 17.27
CA LEU A 101 -5.35 -11.07 17.80
C LEU A 101 -5.31 -11.16 19.32
N ASP A 102 -4.19 -10.75 19.92
CA ASP A 102 -4.00 -10.78 21.37
C ASP A 102 -5.01 -9.90 22.10
N LYS A 103 -5.40 -10.35 23.30
CA LYS A 103 -6.35 -9.62 24.17
C LYS A 103 -5.86 -8.22 24.55
N ALA A 104 -4.56 -8.00 24.55
CA ALA A 104 -3.92 -6.71 24.82
C ALA A 104 -3.46 -5.98 23.55
N GLY A 105 -3.77 -6.49 22.36
CA GLY A 105 -3.38 -5.88 21.09
C GLY A 105 -4.05 -4.52 20.90
N LEU A 106 -3.25 -3.51 20.51
CA LEU A 106 -3.75 -2.15 20.33
C LEU A 106 -4.75 -2.02 19.17
N LEU A 107 -4.66 -2.92 18.17
CA LEU A 107 -5.53 -2.97 16.99
C LEU A 107 -6.37 -4.25 16.97
N ARG A 108 -6.72 -4.76 18.15
CA ARG A 108 -7.40 -6.05 18.29
C ARG A 108 -8.72 -6.07 17.50
N VAL A 109 -8.91 -7.10 16.69
CA VAL A 109 -10.16 -7.35 15.94
C VAL A 109 -10.92 -8.57 16.48
N PRO A 110 -12.23 -8.67 16.26
CA PRO A 110 -12.94 -9.93 16.47
C PRO A 110 -12.49 -10.96 15.41
N VAL A 111 -12.32 -12.22 15.80
CA VAL A 111 -11.89 -13.31 14.91
C VAL A 111 -12.75 -14.56 15.13
N PRO A 112 -12.75 -15.54 14.20
CA PRO A 112 -13.48 -16.78 14.37
C PRO A 112 -13.11 -17.49 15.68
N HIS A 113 -14.13 -17.94 16.42
CA HIS A 113 -13.94 -18.58 17.73
C HIS A 113 -12.98 -19.77 17.69
N GLN A 114 -13.00 -20.56 16.63
CA GLN A 114 -12.10 -21.70 16.46
C GLN A 114 -10.63 -21.24 16.36
N VAL A 115 -10.36 -20.19 15.57
CA VAL A 115 -9.01 -19.65 15.42
C VAL A 115 -8.51 -19.07 16.74
N GLN A 116 -9.35 -18.31 17.45
CA GLN A 116 -8.99 -17.77 18.77
C GLN A 116 -8.72 -18.89 19.78
N PHE A 117 -9.56 -19.93 19.81
CA PHE A 117 -9.42 -21.05 20.74
C PHE A 117 -8.11 -21.81 20.56
N GLU A 118 -7.69 -22.02 19.31
CA GLU A 118 -6.44 -22.70 18.98
C GLU A 118 -5.22 -21.83 19.32
N LEU A 119 -5.27 -20.52 19.05
CA LEU A 119 -4.22 -19.57 19.38
C LEU A 119 -4.04 -19.37 20.90
N ASP A 120 -5.11 -19.46 21.68
CA ASP A 120 -5.04 -19.41 23.15
C ASP A 120 -4.34 -20.66 23.75
N ARG A 121 -4.26 -21.77 23.00
CA ARG A 121 -3.69 -23.06 23.46
C ARG A 121 -2.32 -23.36 22.85
N THR A 122 -2.06 -22.84 21.66
CA THR A 122 -0.86 -23.13 20.88
C THR A 122 -0.16 -21.83 20.53
N ARG A 123 1.14 -21.74 20.88
CA ARG A 123 1.93 -20.56 20.53
C ARG A 123 1.98 -20.37 19.01
N PRO A 124 1.80 -19.15 18.48
CA PRO A 124 1.84 -18.88 17.04
C PRO A 124 3.09 -19.40 16.33
N GLU A 125 4.25 -19.40 17.00
CA GLU A 125 5.53 -19.89 16.45
C GLU A 125 5.55 -21.41 16.18
N LEU A 126 4.69 -22.17 16.85
CA LEU A 126 4.61 -23.63 16.74
C LEU A 126 3.66 -24.10 15.63
N LEU A 127 2.89 -23.18 15.05
CA LEU A 127 1.97 -23.50 13.97
C LEU A 127 2.73 -23.83 12.70
N SER A 128 2.30 -24.90 12.01
CA SER A 128 2.77 -25.20 10.66
C SER A 128 2.33 -24.12 9.66
N ASP A 129 3.12 -23.90 8.61
CA ASP A 129 2.85 -22.90 7.57
C ASP A 129 1.44 -23.09 6.93
N ASP A 130 0.96 -24.32 6.76
CA ASP A 130 -0.37 -24.60 6.20
C ASP A 130 -1.51 -24.13 7.13
N VAL A 131 -1.37 -24.39 8.42
CA VAL A 131 -2.33 -23.93 9.45
C VAL A 131 -2.33 -22.41 9.55
N GLN A 132 -1.15 -21.78 9.51
CA GLN A 132 -1.05 -20.31 9.49
C GLN A 132 -1.77 -19.72 8.27
N ARG A 133 -1.55 -20.27 7.06
CA ARG A 133 -2.24 -19.82 5.83
C ARG A 133 -3.75 -19.96 5.94
N ARG A 134 -4.23 -21.06 6.51
CA ARG A 134 -5.65 -21.29 6.74
C ARG A 134 -6.23 -20.27 7.72
N TYR A 135 -5.59 -20.04 8.86
CA TYR A 135 -6.06 -19.05 9.84
C TYR A 135 -6.11 -17.64 9.26
N LEU A 136 -5.09 -17.25 8.51
CA LEU A 136 -5.05 -15.96 7.82
C LEU A 136 -6.25 -15.78 6.87
N GLN A 137 -6.62 -16.82 6.10
CA GLN A 137 -7.79 -16.79 5.24
C GLN A 137 -9.11 -16.68 6.03
N GLU A 138 -9.26 -17.48 7.09
CA GLU A 138 -10.45 -17.44 7.93
C GLU A 138 -10.62 -16.09 8.64
N ILE A 139 -9.52 -15.49 9.11
CA ILE A 139 -9.51 -14.15 9.72
C ILE A 139 -9.91 -13.08 8.69
N GLN A 140 -9.35 -13.11 7.46
CA GLN A 140 -9.72 -12.17 6.40
C GLN A 140 -11.21 -12.24 6.08
N ALA A 141 -11.73 -13.45 5.81
CA ALA A 141 -13.13 -13.67 5.49
C ALA A 141 -14.06 -13.19 6.62
N PHE A 142 -13.62 -13.29 7.88
CA PHE A 142 -14.39 -12.82 9.03
C PHE A 142 -14.47 -11.28 9.12
N GLN A 143 -13.50 -10.54 8.58
CA GLN A 143 -13.54 -9.07 8.56
C GLN A 143 -14.35 -8.51 7.37
N GLU A 144 -14.48 -9.28 6.28
CA GLU A 144 -15.11 -8.83 5.03
C GLU A 144 -16.50 -8.18 5.17
N PRO A 145 -17.42 -8.68 6.03
CA PRO A 145 -18.73 -8.05 6.18
C PRO A 145 -18.66 -6.61 6.68
N GLU A 146 -17.81 -6.34 7.67
CA GLU A 146 -17.64 -4.98 8.21
C GLU A 146 -16.93 -4.07 7.20
N ILE A 147 -15.92 -4.59 6.50
CA ILE A 147 -15.21 -3.86 5.44
C ILE A 147 -16.17 -3.50 4.29
N SER A 148 -17.05 -4.42 3.90
CA SER A 148 -18.04 -4.19 2.85
C SER A 148 -19.02 -3.08 3.23
N ARG A 149 -19.46 -3.04 4.49
CA ARG A 149 -20.30 -1.97 5.05
C ARG A 149 -19.58 -0.62 5.00
N GLN A 150 -18.30 -0.58 5.35
CA GLN A 150 -17.49 0.65 5.30
C GLN A 150 -17.27 1.14 3.86
N LEU A 151 -17.06 0.24 2.91
CA LEU A 151 -16.94 0.58 1.48
C LEU A 151 -18.25 1.11 0.90
N GLU A 152 -19.39 0.53 1.28
CA GLU A 152 -20.71 1.01 0.87
C GLU A 152 -20.99 2.43 1.37
N ASP A 153 -20.67 2.71 2.63
CA ASP A 153 -20.76 4.07 3.18
C ASP A 153 -19.82 5.02 2.44
N PHE A 154 -18.57 4.63 2.19
CA PHE A 154 -17.61 5.43 1.43
C PHE A 154 -18.14 5.79 0.03
N ARG A 155 -18.67 4.81 -0.73
CA ARG A 155 -19.26 5.06 -2.05
C ARG A 155 -20.42 6.04 -1.97
N SER A 156 -21.31 5.86 -0.99
CA SER A 156 -22.45 6.75 -0.77
C SER A 156 -22.01 8.18 -0.44
N LYS A 157 -20.97 8.35 0.39
CA LYS A 157 -20.39 9.66 0.73
C LYS A 157 -19.66 10.29 -0.44
N ARG A 158 -19.02 9.49 -1.29
CA ARG A 158 -18.30 9.97 -2.47
C ARG A 158 -19.24 10.62 -3.48
N LEU A 159 -20.41 10.03 -3.71
CA LEU A 159 -21.46 10.62 -4.57
C LEU A 159 -21.91 12.02 -4.11
N MET A 160 -21.77 12.33 -2.83
CA MET A 160 -22.08 13.64 -2.27
C MET A 160 -20.86 14.57 -2.17
N GLY A 161 -19.67 14.16 -2.64
CA GLY A 161 -18.43 14.91 -2.49
C GLY A 161 -17.92 15.00 -1.04
N MET A 162 -18.38 14.10 -0.16
CA MET A 162 -18.12 14.13 1.29
C MET A 162 -17.00 13.18 1.73
N THR A 163 -16.20 12.68 0.78
CA THR A 163 -15.07 11.79 1.05
C THR A 163 -13.75 12.56 1.06
N PRO A 164 -12.82 12.22 1.97
CA PRO A 164 -11.49 12.79 1.92
C PRO A 164 -10.73 12.25 0.70
N GLY A 165 -9.84 13.07 0.13
CA GLY A 165 -9.02 12.64 -1.00
C GLY A 165 -9.63 12.83 -2.38
N GLU A 166 -10.85 13.39 -2.49
CA GLU A 166 -11.56 13.47 -3.77
C GLU A 166 -10.82 14.32 -4.83
N GLN A 167 -10.15 15.39 -4.40
CA GLN A 167 -9.34 16.23 -5.28
C GLN A 167 -8.19 15.42 -5.90
N GLU A 168 -7.48 14.65 -5.08
CA GLU A 168 -6.38 13.79 -5.55
C GLU A 168 -6.88 12.67 -6.47
N LEU A 169 -8.04 12.05 -6.17
CA LEU A 169 -8.63 11.02 -7.03
C LEU A 169 -9.08 11.59 -8.37
N THR A 170 -9.76 12.73 -8.37
CA THR A 170 -10.17 13.44 -9.60
C THR A 170 -8.96 13.81 -10.45
N GLU A 171 -7.87 14.26 -9.82
CA GLU A 171 -6.61 14.56 -10.50
C GLU A 171 -5.96 13.32 -11.15
N LEU A 172 -6.14 12.14 -10.55
CA LEU A 172 -5.64 10.87 -11.08
C LEU A 172 -6.54 10.32 -12.20
N GLU A 173 -7.86 10.41 -12.04
CA GLU A 173 -8.86 9.97 -13.01
C GLU A 173 -8.76 10.79 -14.32
N SER A 174 -8.61 12.12 -14.19
CA SER A 174 -8.40 13.03 -15.32
C SER A 174 -7.01 12.90 -15.97
N TYR A 175 -6.05 12.27 -15.31
CA TYR A 175 -4.68 12.12 -15.82
C TYR A 175 -4.59 11.06 -16.92
N ARG A 176 -4.61 11.49 -18.18
CA ARG A 176 -4.50 10.63 -19.35
C ARG A 176 -3.03 10.44 -19.75
N THR A 177 -2.52 9.22 -19.58
CA THR A 177 -1.23 8.78 -20.12
C THR A 177 -1.36 7.35 -20.68
N ARG A 178 -0.62 7.03 -21.74
CA ARG A 178 -0.52 5.66 -22.28
C ARG A 178 0.53 4.81 -21.55
N ASP A 179 1.38 5.45 -20.75
CA ASP A 179 2.43 4.78 -19.98
C ASP A 179 1.89 4.38 -18.59
N HIS A 180 1.74 3.07 -18.40
CA HIS A 180 1.29 2.50 -17.14
C HIS A 180 2.22 2.84 -15.97
N GLY A 181 3.54 2.86 -16.19
CA GLY A 181 4.51 3.15 -15.13
C GLY A 181 4.43 4.60 -14.65
N ILE A 182 4.17 5.54 -15.57
CA ILE A 182 3.96 6.95 -15.22
C ILE A 182 2.66 7.11 -14.41
N ARG A 183 1.57 6.43 -14.81
CA ARG A 183 0.30 6.47 -14.08
C ARG A 183 0.44 5.90 -12.66
N GLU A 184 1.09 4.75 -12.52
CA GLU A 184 1.35 4.12 -11.22
C GLU A 184 2.25 5.00 -10.33
N ALA A 185 3.27 5.65 -10.90
CA ALA A 185 4.10 6.58 -10.17
C ALA A 185 3.32 7.81 -9.67
N LYS A 186 2.43 8.36 -10.50
CA LYS A 186 1.53 9.45 -10.09
C LYS A 186 0.60 9.01 -8.96
N GLU A 187 0.03 7.82 -9.08
CA GLU A 187 -0.84 7.26 -8.04
C GLU A 187 -0.10 7.11 -6.71
N LYS A 188 1.12 6.58 -6.71
CA LYS A 188 1.95 6.50 -5.49
C LYS A 188 2.25 7.88 -4.93
N GLN A 189 2.59 8.87 -5.77
CA GLN A 189 2.85 10.23 -5.32
C GLN A 189 1.62 10.85 -4.63
N LEU A 190 0.42 10.66 -5.18
CA LEU A 190 -0.81 11.14 -4.54
C LEU A 190 -1.07 10.41 -3.21
N ALA A 191 -0.80 9.10 -3.14
CA ALA A 191 -0.85 8.36 -1.88
C ALA A 191 0.12 8.92 -0.83
N GLU A 192 1.32 9.38 -1.21
CA GLU A 192 2.26 10.04 -0.30
C GLU A 192 1.69 11.34 0.28
N VAL A 193 1.00 12.14 -0.55
CA VAL A 193 0.32 13.37 -0.11
C VAL A 193 -0.80 13.06 0.87
N LEU A 194 -1.65 12.10 0.54
CA LEU A 194 -2.74 11.65 1.41
C LEU A 194 -2.20 11.08 2.74
N LEU A 195 -1.11 10.32 2.70
CA LEU A 195 -0.50 9.75 3.90
C LEU A 195 0.07 10.83 4.82
N ALA A 196 0.73 11.85 4.26
CA ALA A 196 1.22 12.99 5.04
C ALA A 196 0.08 13.78 5.70
N ARG A 197 -1.03 13.98 4.99
CA ARG A 197 -2.22 14.62 5.56
C ARG A 197 -2.81 13.83 6.72
N LEU A 198 -2.83 12.50 6.61
CA LEU A 198 -3.30 11.63 7.69
C LEU A 198 -2.39 11.70 8.93
N GLU A 199 -1.07 11.80 8.73
CA GLU A 199 -0.10 11.99 9.82
C GLU A 199 -0.41 13.25 10.64
N GLU A 200 -0.71 14.37 9.97
CA GLU A 200 -1.04 15.64 10.62
C GLU A 200 -2.33 15.56 11.45
N MET A 201 -3.38 14.92 10.92
CA MET A 201 -4.66 14.77 11.62
C MET A 201 -4.55 13.87 12.86
N HIS A 202 -3.80 12.80 12.73
CA HIS A 202 -3.63 11.76 13.74
C HIS A 202 -2.97 12.25 15.04
N LEU A 203 -2.05 13.21 14.94
CA LEU A 203 -1.36 13.79 16.11
C LEU A 203 -2.31 14.51 17.08
N SER A 204 -3.55 14.78 16.68
CA SER A 204 -4.58 15.43 17.49
C SER A 204 -5.57 14.45 18.18
N HIS A 205 -5.38 13.14 18.03
CA HIS A 205 -6.35 12.15 18.48
C HIS A 205 -6.37 11.96 20.01
N PRO A 206 -7.55 11.84 20.66
CA PRO A 206 -7.68 11.65 22.12
C PRO A 206 -6.96 10.43 22.73
N CYS A 207 -6.62 9.40 21.95
CA CYS A 207 -5.88 8.23 22.41
C CYS A 207 -4.60 8.07 21.58
N PRO A 208 -3.46 8.64 22.01
CA PRO A 208 -2.27 8.74 21.18
C PRO A 208 -1.63 7.38 20.88
N SER A 209 -1.73 6.41 21.78
CA SER A 209 -1.16 5.06 21.59
C SER A 209 -1.90 4.26 20.52
N ALA A 210 -3.23 4.17 20.61
CA ALA A 210 -4.08 3.48 19.64
C ALA A 210 -3.99 4.16 18.28
N SER A 211 -4.05 5.50 18.27
CA SER A 211 -3.80 6.26 17.06
C SER A 211 -2.46 5.85 16.48
N SER A 212 -1.34 5.96 17.23
CA SER A 212 0.01 5.70 16.69
C SER A 212 0.15 4.29 16.09
N ALA A 213 -0.53 3.30 16.66
CA ALA A 213 -0.58 1.96 16.11
C ALA A 213 -1.32 1.93 14.76
N ILE A 214 -2.48 2.60 14.63
CA ILE A 214 -3.23 2.73 13.36
C ILE A 214 -2.34 3.34 12.28
N PHE A 215 -1.72 4.49 12.55
CA PHE A 215 -0.86 5.16 11.58
C PHE A 215 0.36 4.31 11.21
N GLY A 216 0.99 3.65 12.18
CA GLY A 216 2.10 2.72 11.94
C GLY A 216 1.70 1.52 11.06
N ALA A 217 0.51 0.97 11.27
CA ALA A 217 -0.04 -0.11 10.45
C ALA A 217 -0.30 0.34 9.00
N ILE A 218 -0.85 1.55 8.81
CA ILE A 218 -1.06 2.15 7.47
C ILE A 218 0.28 2.37 6.77
N VAL A 219 1.24 3.01 7.45
CA VAL A 219 2.59 3.28 6.92
C VAL A 219 3.27 1.98 6.50
N THR A 220 3.12 0.91 7.28
CA THR A 220 3.70 -0.41 6.96
C THR A 220 3.14 -0.96 5.65
N TYR A 221 1.82 -0.90 5.47
CA TYR A 221 1.18 -1.37 4.23
C TYR A 221 1.49 -0.46 3.02
N MET A 222 1.54 0.86 3.22
CA MET A 222 1.90 1.80 2.15
C MET A 222 3.34 1.59 1.67
N LYS A 223 4.28 1.33 2.58
CA LYS A 223 5.66 0.91 2.23
C LYS A 223 5.67 -0.38 1.42
N TYR A 224 4.82 -1.34 1.79
CA TYR A 224 4.66 -2.59 1.04
C TYR A 224 4.18 -2.35 -0.41
N LEU A 225 3.30 -1.37 -0.64
CA LEU A 225 2.87 -0.94 -1.99
C LEU A 225 3.91 -0.06 -2.72
N GLY A 226 5.04 0.28 -2.09
CA GLY A 226 6.10 1.11 -2.66
C GLY A 226 5.86 2.62 -2.58
N VAL A 227 4.93 3.06 -1.73
CA VAL A 227 4.72 4.48 -1.37
C VAL A 227 5.85 4.93 -0.43
N LYS A 228 6.50 6.05 -0.71
CA LYS A 228 7.60 6.54 0.13
C LYS A 228 7.03 7.27 1.34
N THR A 229 7.68 7.09 2.50
CA THR A 229 7.25 7.75 3.74
C THR A 229 8.40 8.56 4.33
N LYS A 230 8.14 9.78 4.80
CA LYS A 230 9.16 10.65 5.42
C LYS A 230 9.71 10.10 6.73
N LEU A 231 9.01 9.14 7.35
CA LEU A 231 9.47 8.41 8.52
C LEU A 231 10.53 7.34 8.14
N GLY A 232 11.78 7.77 7.94
CA GLY A 232 12.94 6.88 8.10
C GLY A 232 14.10 6.94 7.11
N ASP A 233 14.13 7.82 6.11
CA ASP A 233 15.30 7.92 5.19
C ASP A 233 16.24 9.10 5.52
N GLY A 234 16.31 9.43 6.81
CA GLY A 234 17.09 10.54 7.35
C GLY A 234 18.42 10.16 7.98
N LYS A 235 18.97 8.94 7.79
CA LYS A 235 20.36 8.64 8.20
C LYS A 235 20.93 7.31 7.70
N LYS A 236 20.97 7.06 6.39
CA LYS A 236 21.97 6.14 5.82
C LYS A 236 22.61 6.75 4.58
N SER A 237 23.71 7.45 4.84
CA SER A 237 24.88 7.58 3.99
C SER A 237 24.61 7.77 2.49
N LYS A 238 24.64 9.04 2.05
CA LYS A 238 25.28 9.39 0.77
C LYS A 238 26.72 8.87 0.80
N SER A 239 26.90 7.59 0.51
CA SER A 239 28.21 7.02 0.20
C SER A 239 28.51 7.31 -1.25
N ASN A 240 29.28 8.38 -1.45
CA ASN A 240 30.01 8.65 -2.67
C ASN A 240 30.91 7.45 -3.03
N PHE A 241 30.46 6.51 -3.86
CA PHE A 241 31.36 5.52 -4.45
C PHE A 241 30.93 5.08 -5.87
N PHE A 242 30.86 6.05 -6.78
CA PHE A 242 31.05 5.78 -8.21
C PHE A 242 32.03 6.80 -8.79
N ARG A 243 33.29 6.76 -8.33
CA ARG A 243 34.40 7.35 -9.08
C ARG A 243 34.63 6.48 -10.31
N LYS A 244 33.99 6.90 -11.41
CA LYS A 244 34.20 6.44 -12.78
C LYS A 244 35.70 6.46 -13.10
N LYS A 245 36.37 5.30 -13.07
CA LYS A 245 37.69 5.13 -13.69
C LYS A 245 37.45 4.86 -15.18
N ILE A 246 37.58 5.92 -15.96
CA ILE A 246 37.60 5.88 -17.41
C ILE A 246 39.00 5.36 -17.78
N SER A 247 39.04 4.24 -18.50
CA SER A 247 40.22 3.74 -19.18
C SER A 247 40.67 4.77 -20.22
N GLY A 248 41.87 5.32 -20.05
CA GLY A 248 42.50 6.26 -20.98
C GLY A 248 43.98 5.98 -21.08
N SER A 249 44.35 5.28 -22.15
CA SER A 249 45.70 4.98 -22.61
C SER A 249 46.39 6.23 -23.18
N LYS A 250 47.67 6.45 -22.83
CA LYS A 250 48.80 6.73 -23.76
C LYS A 250 50.06 7.30 -23.05
N LYS A 251 51.12 6.49 -23.14
CA LYS A 251 52.53 6.74 -23.53
C LYS A 251 53.44 7.78 -22.84
N ALA A 252 54.73 7.38 -22.88
CA ALA A 252 56.01 8.10 -22.75
C ALA A 252 56.71 7.81 -21.40
N ASP A 253 58.00 7.48 -21.28
CA ASP A 253 59.16 7.34 -22.17
C ASP A 253 60.27 6.69 -21.27
N GLU A 254 60.80 5.53 -21.63
CA GLU A 254 62.23 5.25 -21.89
C GLU A 254 63.25 5.35 -20.73
N LEU A 255 64.22 4.41 -20.80
CA LEU A 255 65.59 4.40 -20.26
C LEU A 255 65.88 3.83 -18.85
N GLN A 256 66.39 2.60 -18.93
CA GLN A 256 67.75 2.19 -18.52
C GLN A 256 68.13 2.01 -17.03
N ALA A 257 68.68 0.81 -16.82
CA ALA A 257 69.97 0.52 -16.18
C ALA A 257 70.01 0.03 -14.71
N LYS A 258 70.42 -1.25 -14.64
CA LYS A 258 71.53 -1.80 -13.84
C LYS A 258 71.34 -2.11 -12.35
N SER A 259 71.56 -3.42 -12.10
CA SER A 259 72.29 -4.02 -10.95
C SER A 259 71.50 -4.12 -9.65
N ARG A 260 71.74 -5.05 -8.72
CA ARG A 260 72.52 -6.29 -8.62
C ARG A 260 72.06 -6.90 -7.28
N LYS A 261 71.89 -8.24 -7.23
CA LYS A 261 72.07 -9.15 -6.08
C LYS A 261 71.31 -8.91 -4.76
N GLY A 262 70.64 -9.97 -4.28
CA GLY A 262 70.15 -10.02 -2.89
C GLY A 262 69.50 -11.34 -2.45
N PHE A 263 70.20 -12.46 -2.62
CA PHE A 263 70.10 -13.70 -1.84
C PHE A 263 68.83 -14.57 -1.83
N SER A 264 69.13 -15.86 -1.72
CA SER A 264 68.33 -17.06 -1.95
C SER A 264 67.51 -17.47 -0.72
N LEU A 265 66.36 -18.11 -0.98
CA LEU A 265 65.70 -19.17 -0.17
C LEU A 265 66.70 -20.31 0.17
N PRO A 266 66.41 -21.35 1.01
CA PRO A 266 65.09 -21.85 1.45
C PRO A 266 65.06 -22.41 2.91
N GLY A 267 63.92 -22.98 3.33
CA GLY A 267 63.98 -24.10 4.27
C GLY A 267 62.82 -24.24 5.24
N ALA A 268 61.93 -25.18 4.94
CA ALA A 268 60.94 -25.72 5.86
C ALA A 268 61.55 -26.77 6.81
N ALA A 269 61.09 -26.80 8.06
CA ALA A 269 60.91 -27.98 8.94
C ALA A 269 60.09 -27.50 10.15
N LEU A 270 58.87 -27.99 10.43
CA LEU A 270 58.52 -29.29 11.05
C LEU A 270 59.11 -29.50 12.45
N TRP A 271 58.35 -30.22 13.30
CA TRP A 271 58.51 -30.51 14.74
C TRP A 271 57.96 -29.40 15.65
N GLY A 272 57.05 -29.62 16.60
CA GLY A 272 56.54 -30.84 17.23
C GLY A 272 56.24 -30.50 18.70
N ARG A 273 55.05 -30.92 19.17
CA ARG A 273 54.55 -31.11 20.56
C ARG A 273 55.43 -30.65 21.74
N ASP A 274 54.81 -30.04 22.75
CA ASP A 274 54.39 -30.78 23.95
C ASP A 274 53.56 -29.94 24.94
N ALA A 275 52.81 -30.69 25.77
CA ALA A 275 51.89 -30.28 26.80
C ALA A 275 52.57 -30.10 28.18
N HIS A 276 51.74 -29.83 29.21
CA HIS A 276 51.99 -29.60 30.65
C HIS A 276 52.07 -28.12 31.05
N SER A 277 51.35 -27.62 32.07
CA SER A 277 50.43 -28.19 33.07
C SER A 277 49.42 -27.13 33.47
#